data_AF-A0A117SCW7-F1
#
_entry.id   AF-A0A117SCW7-F1
#
_cell.length_a   1.000
_cell.length_b   1.000
_cell.length_c   1.000
_cell.angle_alpha   90.00
_cell.angle_beta   90.00
_cell.angle_gamma   90.00
#
_symmetry.space_group_name_H-M   'P 1'
#
loop_
_entity.id
_entity.type
_entity.pdbx_description
1 polymer ?
#
loop_
_entity_poly.entity_id
_entity_poly.type
_entity_poly.pdbx_seq_one_letter_code
_entity_poly.pdbx_strand_id
1 'polypeptide(L)'
;MKNKILILCLLVIGQIGYSQTIEETSNWIENNAGAPNNLFSNTIAYNSQTNRLLLYKNYSAPFKFRKVTEIDPKDVSSISLYKATKKGDLGGILLNFKKGGSYTKIYLANNNTRVSKVNKVEEKKMFAFPILAEGGLEHTKRIKWYYLNLFQHLGIAVKDGDTL
;
A
#
# COMPACT_ATOMS: atom_id res chain seq x y z
N MET A 1 -9.13 -44.71 -18.13
CA MET A 1 -9.85 -43.77 -17.24
C MET A 1 -9.02 -43.30 -16.04
N LYS A 2 -8.13 -44.12 -15.46
CA LYS A 2 -7.27 -43.74 -14.32
C LYS A 2 -6.34 -42.55 -14.60
N ASN A 3 -5.77 -42.43 -15.80
CA ASN A 3 -4.85 -41.33 -16.14
C ASN A 3 -5.53 -39.96 -16.31
N LYS A 4 -6.84 -39.91 -16.61
CA LYS A 4 -7.57 -38.63 -16.78
C LYS A 4 -7.90 -37.98 -15.43
N ILE A 5 -8.09 -38.78 -14.38
CA ILE A 5 -8.34 -38.30 -13.01
C ILE A 5 -7.06 -37.72 -12.40
N LEU A 6 -5.90 -38.33 -12.67
CA LEU A 6 -4.62 -37.86 -12.16
C LEU A 6 -4.24 -36.47 -12.69
N ILE A 7 -4.52 -36.19 -13.96
CA ILE A 7 -4.28 -34.88 -14.61
C ILE A 7 -5.20 -33.81 -14.03
N LEU A 8 -6.46 -34.17 -13.71
CA LEU A 8 -7.41 -33.25 -13.09
C LEU A 8 -7.00 -32.88 -11.65
N CYS A 9 -6.51 -33.86 -10.86
CA CYS A 9 -5.97 -33.59 -9.53
C CYS A 9 -4.70 -32.72 -9.56
N LEU A 10 -3.80 -32.93 -10.52
CA LEU A 10 -2.61 -32.09 -10.71
C LEU A 10 -2.96 -30.64 -11.11
N LEU A 11 -4.01 -30.44 -11.90
CA LEU A 11 -4.50 -29.10 -12.27
C LEU A 11 -5.15 -28.36 -11.10
N VAL A 12 -5.87 -29.07 -10.22
CA VAL A 12 -6.48 -28.46 -9.02
C VAL A 12 -5.42 -28.10 -7.97
N ILE A 13 -4.38 -28.92 -7.80
CA ILE A 13 -3.26 -28.63 -6.88
C ILE A 13 -2.39 -27.48 -7.41
N GLY A 14 -2.27 -27.34 -8.74
CA GLY A 14 -1.60 -26.20 -9.38
C GLY A 14 -2.34 -24.86 -9.25
N GLN A 15 -3.61 -24.87 -8.84
CA GLN A 15 -4.40 -23.67 -8.54
C GLN A 15 -4.46 -23.32 -7.06
N ILE A 16 -3.65 -23.97 -6.22
CA ILE A 16 -3.31 -23.43 -4.89
C ILE A 16 -2.40 -22.23 -5.13
N GLY A 17 -2.96 -21.16 -5.71
CA GLY A 17 -2.34 -19.86 -5.74
C GLY A 17 -2.03 -19.51 -4.30
N TYR A 18 -0.78 -19.20 -4.01
CA TYR A 18 -0.38 -18.62 -2.74
C TYR A 18 -1.23 -17.36 -2.52
N SER A 19 -2.34 -17.52 -1.80
CA SER A 19 -3.23 -16.44 -1.40
C SER A 19 -2.55 -15.79 -0.21
N GLN A 20 -1.63 -14.86 -0.48
CA GLN A 20 -0.99 -14.08 0.58
C GLN A 20 -2.07 -13.38 1.39
N THR A 21 -2.03 -13.53 2.71
CA THR A 21 -2.96 -12.85 3.61
C THR A 21 -2.78 -11.33 3.55
N ILE A 22 -3.76 -10.58 4.05
CA ILE A 22 -3.66 -9.11 4.21
C ILE A 22 -2.44 -8.74 5.06
N GLU A 23 -2.18 -9.51 6.10
CA GLU A 23 -1.03 -9.31 7.00
C GLU A 23 0.29 -9.59 6.28
N GLU A 24 0.41 -10.70 5.56
CA GLU A 24 1.61 -11.02 4.76
C GLU A 24 1.87 -9.97 3.68
N THR A 25 0.81 -9.50 3.01
CA THR A 25 0.90 -8.43 1.99
C THR A 25 1.36 -7.11 2.63
N SER A 26 0.80 -6.74 3.78
CA SER A 26 1.17 -5.52 4.50
C SER A 26 2.62 -5.58 5.01
N ASN A 27 3.02 -6.73 5.59
CA ASN A 27 4.38 -6.98 6.07
C ASN A 27 5.40 -6.98 4.94
N TRP A 28 5.05 -7.56 3.77
CA TRP A 28 5.94 -7.52 2.61
C TRP A 28 6.13 -6.08 2.14
N ILE A 29 5.04 -5.30 2.01
CA ILE A 29 5.11 -3.88 1.63
C ILE A 29 5.97 -3.10 2.63
N GLU A 30 5.75 -3.28 3.93
CA GLU A 30 6.52 -2.62 4.98
C GLU A 30 8.04 -2.91 4.88
N ASN A 31 8.40 -4.17 4.62
CA ASN A 31 9.79 -4.60 4.51
C ASN A 31 10.47 -4.22 3.17
N ASN A 32 9.71 -3.92 2.11
CA ASN A 32 10.24 -3.76 0.74
C ASN A 32 9.96 -2.40 0.09
N ALA A 33 8.97 -1.64 0.58
CA ALA A 33 8.74 -0.25 0.19
C ALA A 33 9.57 0.73 1.04
N GLY A 34 10.30 0.21 2.03
CA GLY A 34 11.24 0.96 2.85
C GLY A 34 12.50 1.33 2.08
N ALA A 35 12.88 2.59 2.19
CA ALA A 35 14.18 3.06 1.81
C ALA A 35 15.24 2.65 2.86
N PRO A 36 16.27 1.84 2.54
CA PRO A 36 17.33 1.58 3.52
C PRO A 36 18.16 2.84 3.83
N ASN A 37 18.15 3.86 2.95
CA ASN A 37 18.99 5.05 3.08
C ASN A 37 18.25 6.40 3.06
N ASN A 38 16.93 6.43 2.89
CA ASN A 38 16.16 7.65 3.03
C ASN A 38 15.40 7.66 4.35
N LEU A 39 15.24 8.86 4.91
CA LEU A 39 14.62 9.16 6.20
C LEU A 39 13.12 8.79 6.28
N PHE A 40 12.63 7.92 5.38
CA PHE A 40 11.23 7.63 5.08
C PHE A 40 11.04 6.17 4.68
N SER A 41 10.48 5.35 5.56
CA SER A 41 9.83 4.09 5.15
C SER A 41 8.32 4.32 5.02
N ASN A 42 7.76 4.00 3.85
CA ASN A 42 6.32 3.99 3.65
C ASN A 42 5.80 2.63 4.06
N THR A 43 5.12 2.55 5.20
CA THR A 43 4.50 1.30 5.65
C THR A 43 2.98 1.45 5.60
N ILE A 44 2.26 0.36 5.37
CA ILE A 44 0.80 0.35 5.26
C ILE A 44 0.24 -0.64 6.28
N ALA A 45 -0.84 -0.25 6.95
CA ALA A 45 -1.64 -1.17 7.75
C ALA A 45 -3.12 -0.98 7.46
N TYR A 46 -3.90 -2.03 7.65
CA TYR A 46 -5.35 -1.97 7.63
C TYR A 46 -5.87 -1.98 9.07
N ASN A 47 -6.61 -0.94 9.44
CA ASN A 47 -7.33 -0.89 10.72
C ASN A 47 -8.73 -1.47 10.52
N SER A 48 -8.91 -2.73 10.94
CA SER A 48 -10.19 -3.46 10.80
C SER A 48 -11.33 -2.90 11.65
N GLN A 49 -11.03 -2.15 12.73
CA GLN A 49 -12.07 -1.53 13.56
C GLN A 49 -12.69 -0.31 12.89
N THR A 50 -11.88 0.45 12.16
CA THR A 50 -12.32 1.69 11.47
C THR A 50 -12.50 1.51 9.97
N ASN A 51 -12.13 0.35 9.42
CA ASN A 51 -12.04 0.05 7.99
C ASN A 51 -11.21 1.10 7.22
N ARG A 52 -10.13 1.59 7.85
CA ARG A 52 -9.22 2.59 7.27
C ARG A 52 -7.89 1.97 6.90
N LEU A 53 -7.31 2.42 5.78
CA LEU A 53 -5.90 2.19 5.50
C LEU A 53 -5.08 3.28 6.17
N LEU A 54 -4.05 2.85 6.89
CA LEU A 54 -3.09 3.69 7.60
C LEU A 54 -1.81 3.72 6.79
N LEU A 55 -1.51 4.86 6.19
CA LEU A 55 -0.28 5.09 5.45
C LEU A 55 0.71 5.79 6.37
N TYR A 56 1.78 5.08 6.72
CA TYR A 56 2.81 5.58 7.63
C TYR A 56 3.96 6.15 6.83
N LYS A 57 4.38 7.35 7.22
CA LYS A 57 5.67 7.91 6.86
C LYS A 57 6.49 8.01 8.13
N ASN A 58 7.41 7.07 8.29
CA ASN A 58 8.33 7.05 9.44
C ASN A 58 9.39 8.13 9.23
N TYR A 59 9.65 8.95 10.23
CA TYR A 59 10.81 9.84 10.24
C TYR A 59 11.96 9.07 10.88
N SER A 60 13.11 8.97 10.23
CA SER A 60 14.27 8.30 10.83
C SER A 60 14.74 9.03 12.10
N ALA A 61 15.44 8.27 12.95
CA ALA A 61 15.86 8.63 14.30
C ALA A 61 16.44 10.07 14.41
N PRO A 62 16.18 10.77 15.53
CA PRO A 62 15.77 10.24 16.83
C PRO A 62 14.25 10.29 17.10
N PHE A 63 13.42 10.51 16.09
CA PHE A 63 12.00 10.80 16.32
C PHE A 63 11.21 9.53 16.69
N LYS A 64 10.59 9.54 17.88
CA LYS A 64 9.67 8.50 18.40
C LYS A 64 8.32 8.46 17.67
N PHE A 65 8.19 9.17 16.56
CA PHE A 65 6.91 9.50 15.92
C PHE A 65 6.94 9.24 14.42
N ARG A 66 5.78 8.87 13.89
CA ARG A 66 5.50 8.65 12.47
C ARG A 66 4.29 9.47 12.07
N LYS A 67 4.31 10.01 10.86
CA LYS A 67 3.12 10.63 10.27
C LYS A 67 2.21 9.53 9.78
N VAL A 68 0.97 9.54 10.23
CA VAL A 68 -0.09 8.65 9.76
C VAL A 68 -1.00 9.46 8.85
N THR A 69 -1.31 8.92 7.69
CA THR A 69 -2.41 9.38 6.84
C THR A 69 -3.45 8.26 6.78
N GLU A 70 -4.61 8.51 7.38
CA GLU A 70 -5.78 7.64 7.24
C GLU A 70 -6.50 7.96 5.94
N ILE A 71 -6.80 6.92 5.17
CA ILE A 71 -7.61 7.02 3.96
C ILE A 71 -8.77 6.02 4.01
N ASP A 72 -9.89 6.38 3.37
CA ASP A 72 -10.90 5.39 2.99
C ASP A 72 -10.36 4.54 1.83
N PRO A 73 -10.17 3.23 2.01
CA PRO A 73 -9.73 2.42 0.88
C PRO A 73 -10.77 2.41 -0.26
N LYS A 74 -12.06 2.62 0.03
CA LYS A 74 -13.11 2.69 -1.01
C LYS A 74 -13.02 3.93 -1.87
N ASP A 75 -12.28 4.96 -1.45
CA ASP A 75 -12.10 6.17 -2.24
C ASP A 75 -11.00 6.02 -3.30
N VAL A 76 -10.17 4.97 -3.23
CA VAL A 76 -9.15 4.70 -4.25
C VAL A 76 -9.82 4.13 -5.49
N SER A 77 -9.60 4.76 -6.65
CA SER A 77 -10.14 4.33 -7.93
C SER A 77 -9.13 3.60 -8.80
N SER A 78 -7.85 3.97 -8.71
CA SER A 78 -6.78 3.32 -9.47
C SER A 78 -5.43 3.48 -8.79
N ILE A 79 -4.48 2.63 -9.17
CA ILE A 79 -3.08 2.72 -8.76
C ILE A 79 -2.22 2.79 -10.01
N SER A 80 -1.41 3.83 -10.14
CA SER A 80 -0.52 4.02 -11.28
C SER A 80 0.94 4.11 -10.85
N LEU A 81 1.86 3.86 -11.77
CA LEU A 81 3.27 4.15 -11.59
C LEU A 81 3.48 5.67 -11.52
N TYR A 82 4.45 6.08 -10.71
CA TYR A 82 4.80 7.47 -10.48
C TYR A 82 6.32 7.63 -10.51
N LYS A 83 6.80 8.70 -11.15
CA LYS A 83 8.22 9.06 -11.15
C LYS A 83 8.42 10.29 -10.28
N ALA A 84 9.15 10.15 -9.17
CA ALA A 84 9.24 11.19 -8.16
C ALA A 84 10.13 12.37 -8.58
N THR A 85 11.13 12.16 -9.43
CA THR A 85 11.99 13.23 -9.96
C THR A 85 12.42 12.98 -11.40
N LYS A 86 12.67 14.06 -12.16
CA LYS A 86 13.24 13.97 -13.52
C LYS A 86 14.71 13.51 -13.54
N LYS A 87 15.43 13.60 -12.41
CA LYS A 87 16.90 13.39 -12.31
C LYS A 87 17.33 12.16 -11.50
N GLY A 88 16.39 11.38 -10.96
CA GLY A 88 16.72 10.15 -10.22
C GLY A 88 15.75 9.03 -10.57
N ASP A 89 16.23 7.79 -10.44
CA ASP A 89 15.46 6.56 -10.64
C ASP A 89 14.46 6.28 -9.50
N LEU A 90 14.20 7.27 -8.63
CA LEU A 90 13.19 7.18 -7.59
C LEU A 90 11.79 7.13 -8.23
N GLY A 91 11.31 5.89 -8.36
CA GLY A 91 9.96 5.54 -8.71
C GLY A 91 9.04 5.47 -7.50
N GLY A 92 7.78 5.22 -7.77
CA GLY A 92 6.75 5.06 -6.77
C GLY A 92 5.45 4.64 -7.42
N ILE A 93 4.43 4.51 -6.60
CA ILE A 93 3.06 4.36 -7.04
C ILE A 93 2.24 5.56 -6.57
N LEU A 94 1.16 5.83 -7.27
CA LEU A 94 0.20 6.85 -6.92
C LEU A 94 -1.14 6.18 -6.66
N LEU A 95 -1.66 6.29 -5.42
CA LEU A 95 -3.04 5.94 -5.12
C LEU A 95 -3.93 7.07 -5.62
N ASN A 96 -4.65 6.86 -6.72
CA ASN A 96 -5.54 7.84 -7.30
C ASN A 96 -6.92 7.71 -6.65
N PHE A 97 -7.46 8.81 -6.13
CA PHE A 97 -8.80 8.83 -5.55
C PHE A 97 -9.87 9.08 -6.61
N LYS A 98 -11.11 8.67 -6.31
CA LYS A 98 -12.30 8.89 -7.13
C LYS A 98 -12.50 10.36 -7.50
N LYS A 99 -13.30 10.60 -8.55
CA LYS A 99 -13.73 11.94 -8.95
C LYS A 99 -14.40 12.64 -7.76
N GLY A 100 -13.78 13.72 -7.28
CA GLY A 100 -14.20 14.41 -6.06
C GLY A 100 -13.20 14.30 -4.91
N GLY A 101 -12.17 13.46 -5.01
CA GLY A 101 -11.13 13.29 -3.99
C GLY A 101 -11.60 12.48 -2.76
N SER A 102 -10.69 12.31 -1.80
CA SER A 102 -10.95 11.70 -0.49
C SER A 102 -10.60 12.67 0.62
N TYR A 103 -11.37 12.65 1.71
CA TYR A 103 -11.01 13.36 2.94
C TYR A 103 -10.11 12.45 3.79
N THR A 104 -8.86 12.85 3.94
CA THR A 104 -7.84 12.11 4.70
C THR A 104 -7.63 12.74 6.06
N LYS A 105 -7.32 11.92 7.07
CA LYS A 105 -6.91 12.39 8.40
C LYS A 105 -5.42 12.22 8.57
N ILE A 106 -4.76 13.27 9.01
CA ILE A 106 -3.31 13.32 9.15
C ILE A 106 -2.95 13.65 10.60
N TYR A 107 -2.08 12.84 11.21
CA TYR A 107 -1.62 13.02 12.59
C TYR A 107 -0.27 12.33 12.85
N LEU A 108 0.36 12.61 13.99
CA LEU A 108 1.63 12.01 14.41
C LEU A 108 1.43 10.90 15.46
N ALA A 109 1.53 9.64 15.08
CA ALA A 109 1.50 8.54 16.05
C ALA A 109 2.89 8.25 16.58
N ASN A 110 3.02 7.66 17.77
CA ASN A 110 4.26 6.97 18.11
C ASN A 110 4.37 5.63 17.37
N ASN A 111 5.55 5.02 17.39
CA ASN A 111 5.79 3.74 16.71
C ASN A 111 4.90 2.59 17.26
N ASN A 112 4.44 2.69 18.52
CA ASN A 112 3.56 1.69 19.15
C ASN A 112 2.05 2.04 19.04
N THR A 113 1.67 2.88 18.06
CA THR A 113 0.28 3.31 17.75
C THR A 113 -0.52 3.97 18.88
N ARG A 114 0.06 4.16 20.07
CA ARG A 114 -0.55 4.91 21.17
C ARG A 114 -0.37 6.41 20.90
N VAL A 115 -1.43 7.06 20.43
CA VAL A 115 -1.51 8.51 20.21
C VAL A 115 -0.78 9.24 21.34
N SER A 116 0.36 9.86 21.02
CA SER A 116 1.04 10.69 22.01
C SER A 116 0.32 12.04 22.08
N LYS A 117 0.37 12.64 23.27
CA LYS A 117 -0.38 13.76 23.83
C LYS A 117 -0.53 15.05 23.00
N VAL A 118 -0.08 15.10 21.74
CA VAL A 118 -0.03 16.32 20.94
C VAL A 118 -0.43 16.01 19.50
N ASN A 119 -1.72 15.94 19.17
CA ASN A 119 -2.12 15.91 17.76
C ASN A 119 -3.34 16.78 17.51
N LYS A 120 -3.10 17.88 16.81
CA LYS A 120 -4.10 18.46 15.94
C LYS A 120 -4.30 17.48 14.79
N VAL A 121 -5.45 16.82 14.74
CA VAL A 121 -5.84 16.04 13.56
C VAL A 121 -6.10 17.05 12.44
N GLU A 122 -5.36 16.93 11.35
CA GLU A 122 -5.61 17.71 10.14
C GLU A 122 -6.48 16.88 9.20
N GLU A 123 -7.61 17.44 8.79
CA GLU A 123 -8.43 16.88 7.73
C GLU A 123 -8.10 17.58 6.42
N LYS A 124 -7.76 16.78 5.40
CA LYS A 124 -7.36 17.31 4.10
C LYS A 124 -8.05 16.57 2.97
N LYS A 125 -8.57 17.34 2.02
CA LYS A 125 -9.07 16.78 0.76
C LYS A 125 -7.90 16.50 -0.19
N MET A 126 -7.77 15.26 -0.63
CA MET A 126 -6.70 14.81 -1.52
C MET A 126 -7.27 14.15 -2.77
N PHE A 127 -6.59 14.29 -3.91
CA PHE A 127 -6.96 13.63 -5.18
C PHE A 127 -6.07 12.45 -5.52
N ALA A 128 -4.87 12.42 -4.94
CA ALA A 128 -3.96 11.30 -5.04
C ALA A 128 -3.03 11.26 -3.83
N PHE A 129 -2.48 10.10 -3.52
CA PHE A 129 -1.47 9.91 -2.48
C PHE A 129 -0.24 9.19 -3.05
N PRO A 130 0.95 9.82 -3.08
CA PRO A 130 2.16 9.19 -3.58
C PRO A 130 2.78 8.26 -2.54
N ILE A 131 3.20 7.09 -2.99
CA ILE A 131 3.94 6.10 -2.21
C ILE A 131 5.25 5.86 -2.93
N LEU A 132 6.34 6.28 -2.30
CA LEU A 132 7.68 6.10 -2.85
C LEU A 132 8.09 4.63 -2.75
N ALA A 133 8.73 4.14 -3.80
CA ALA A 133 9.30 2.82 -3.90
C ALA A 133 10.78 2.97 -4.26
N GLU A 134 11.69 2.54 -3.38
CA GLU A 134 13.11 2.57 -3.71
C GLU A 134 13.50 1.38 -4.57
N GLY A 135 14.11 1.65 -5.72
CA GLY A 135 14.57 0.63 -6.66
C GLY A 135 14.21 0.98 -8.09
N GLY A 136 14.54 0.08 -9.01
CA GLY A 136 14.22 0.23 -10.43
C GLY A 136 12.73 0.07 -10.74
N LEU A 137 12.39 0.25 -12.01
CA LEU A 137 11.03 0.14 -12.53
C LEU A 137 10.35 -1.19 -12.16
N GLU A 138 11.08 -2.31 -12.28
CA GLU A 138 10.53 -3.65 -11.97
C GLU A 138 10.18 -3.81 -10.48
N HIS A 139 10.96 -3.22 -9.58
CA HIS A 139 10.63 -3.21 -8.15
C HIS A 139 9.38 -2.37 -7.87
N THR A 140 9.26 -1.22 -8.54
CA THR A 140 8.09 -0.34 -8.42
C THR A 140 6.82 -1.04 -8.94
N LYS A 141 6.90 -1.74 -10.07
CA LYS A 141 5.80 -2.58 -10.59
C LYS A 141 5.42 -3.68 -9.62
N ARG A 142 6.40 -4.32 -8.97
CA ARG A 142 6.15 -5.34 -7.96
C ARG A 142 5.40 -4.76 -6.77
N ILE A 143 5.84 -3.63 -6.22
CA ILE A 143 5.13 -2.93 -5.14
C ILE A 143 3.70 -2.58 -5.55
N LYS A 144 3.49 -2.03 -6.75
CA LYS A 144 2.16 -1.75 -7.29
C LYS A 144 1.25 -2.98 -7.27
N TRP A 145 1.76 -4.12 -7.71
CA TRP A 145 1.02 -5.38 -7.72
C TRP A 145 0.57 -5.81 -6.30
N TYR A 146 1.44 -5.68 -5.31
CA TYR A 146 1.07 -5.96 -3.90
C TYR A 146 -0.03 -5.03 -3.40
N TYR A 147 0.01 -3.74 -3.77
CA TYR A 147 -1.07 -2.83 -3.42
C TYR A 147 -2.39 -3.21 -4.12
N LEU A 148 -2.38 -3.53 -5.42
CA LEU A 148 -3.58 -3.99 -6.12
C LEU A 148 -4.18 -5.23 -5.44
N ASN A 149 -3.34 -6.21 -5.08
CA ASN A 149 -3.77 -7.38 -4.34
C ASN A 149 -4.36 -7.03 -2.97
N LEU A 150 -3.76 -6.10 -2.23
CA LEU A 150 -4.29 -5.65 -0.94
C LEU A 150 -5.74 -5.15 -1.10
N PHE A 151 -6.01 -4.29 -2.08
CA PHE A 151 -7.36 -3.79 -2.33
C PHE A 151 -8.33 -4.90 -2.78
N GLN A 152 -7.87 -5.87 -3.58
CA GLN A 152 -8.65 -7.05 -3.95
C GLN A 152 -9.05 -7.87 -2.71
N HIS A 153 -8.13 -8.12 -1.77
CA HIS A 153 -8.42 -8.84 -0.52
C HIS A 153 -9.37 -8.07 0.39
N LEU A 154 -9.36 -6.74 0.33
CA LEU A 154 -10.34 -5.89 1.02
C LEU A 154 -11.71 -5.87 0.33
N GLY A 155 -11.87 -6.54 -0.82
CA GLY A 155 -13.12 -6.55 -1.60
C GLY A 155 -13.40 -5.22 -2.31
N ILE A 156 -12.36 -4.44 -2.61
CA ILE A 156 -12.46 -3.11 -3.20
C ILE A 156 -11.93 -3.13 -4.63
N ALA A 157 -12.78 -2.75 -5.57
CA ALA A 157 -12.41 -2.67 -6.98
C ALA A 157 -11.51 -1.45 -7.22
N VAL A 158 -10.23 -1.70 -7.47
CA VAL A 158 -9.24 -0.68 -7.82
C VAL A 158 -8.61 -1.06 -9.16
N LYS A 159 -8.59 -0.12 -10.10
CA LYS A 159 -8.02 -0.35 -11.43
C LYS A 159 -6.50 -0.27 -11.40
N ASP A 160 -5.85 -1.08 -12.21
CA ASP A 160 -4.51 -0.78 -12.65
C ASP A 160 -4.59 0.49 -13.55
N GLY A 161 -3.92 1.56 -13.13
CA GLY A 161 -3.98 2.86 -13.80
C GLY A 161 -3.01 3.03 -14.98
N ASP A 162 -2.17 2.02 -15.26
CA ASP A 162 -1.22 2.05 -16.38
C ASP A 162 -1.61 1.06 -17.50
N THR A 163 -2.63 0.22 -17.29
CA THR A 163 -3.26 -0.60 -18.32
C THR A 163 -4.59 0.04 -18.73
N LEU A 164 -4.77 0.25 -20.04
CA LEU A 164 -6.03 0.72 -20.63
C LEU A 164 -7.16 -0.29 -20.43
#